data_AF-A0A2P5CDC1-F1
#
_entry.id   AF-A0A2P5CDC1-F1
#
_cell.length_a   1.000
_cell.length_b   1.000
_cell.length_c   1.000
_cell.angle_alpha   90.00
_cell.angle_beta   90.00
_cell.angle_gamma   90.00
#
_symmetry.space_group_name_H-M   'P 1'
#
loop_
_entity.id
_entity.type
_entity.pdbx_description
1 polymer ?
#
loop_
_entity_poly.entity_id
_entity_poly.type
_entity_poly.pdbx_seq_one_letter_code
_entity_poly.pdbx_strand_id
1 'polypeptide(L)'
;MSLKFRALSLTNKTLNQIHTQLIKNPKPHTLNPLLGSLINSTSPENALFLYNQMLHYPTSHNHYTFTYALKACTSLQAHQKGLEIHAHVLKCGHYYDVFIQNSLLHFYVTENDIHSASQVFDSIRSPNVVSWTLIVSGLSKCGFDEEAIVKFLSMDVEPNSFTLVSVMSACSSLRALRLGKAVHGYSLRNLSEHNIILDNKILDFYTRFGSLVHARHLFVKMPKRDVFSWTTLMGGYAQAGLCDEAVTVFQQMVEGDEAKPNEVTIVNLLSACSSVGAFNLGEWIHSYISDRRDLVVNGNVGNALINMYVKCGHLGMALQAFKAIKSKDIISWSTMIGGMAMNGYGNQVLQLFSLMLVHGVPPDGVTFVGLLSACSHAGLVDQGLMFFNAMKVVYGIEPRVQHYACVVDMYGRAGLLGAAEAFIRRMPITADSAIWGALLNACRIHGNYEKFDRIRRCLVDGGEVNIGTLALLCNVYTSSDRWDDANKVRDEMERMREKKMAGCSWIEAEKQP
;
A
#
# COMPACT_ATOMS: atom_id res chain seq x y z
N MET A 1 15.51 -33.63 17.30
CA MET A 1 14.97 -32.64 18.26
C MET A 1 13.45 -32.65 18.11
N SER A 2 12.74 -33.11 19.14
CA SER A 2 11.32 -33.49 19.09
C SER A 2 10.39 -32.27 19.06
N LEU A 3 9.68 -32.05 17.96
CA LEU A 3 8.54 -31.13 17.94
C LEU A 3 7.31 -31.85 18.49
N LYS A 4 6.93 -31.49 19.72
CA LYS A 4 5.65 -31.86 20.33
C LYS A 4 4.52 -31.20 19.52
N PHE A 5 3.89 -31.96 18.63
CA PHE A 5 2.57 -31.60 18.11
C PHE A 5 1.60 -31.56 19.30
N ARG A 6 1.06 -30.37 19.61
CA ARG A 6 -0.11 -30.23 20.48
C ARG A 6 -1.26 -30.96 19.79
N ALA A 7 -1.57 -32.15 20.27
CA ALA A 7 -2.79 -32.87 19.94
C ALA A 7 -3.96 -32.17 20.64
N LEU A 8 -4.96 -31.70 19.87
CA LEU A 8 -6.36 -31.43 20.22
C LEU A 8 -7.00 -30.73 18.99
N SER A 9 -8.11 -31.16 18.36
CA SER A 9 -9.14 -32.10 18.80
C SER A 9 -9.84 -32.78 17.61
N LEU A 10 -9.54 -34.06 17.38
CA LEU A 10 -10.54 -35.06 17.01
C LEU A 10 -10.91 -35.79 18.29
N THR A 11 -12.20 -36.00 18.58
CA THR A 11 -12.59 -36.83 19.74
C THR A 11 -11.95 -38.22 19.63
N ASN A 12 -11.52 -38.83 20.73
CA ASN A 12 -10.94 -40.19 20.74
C ASN A 12 -11.84 -41.21 20.00
N LYS A 13 -13.15 -40.97 19.97
CA LYS A 13 -14.13 -41.78 19.23
C LYS A 13 -13.95 -41.68 17.70
N THR A 14 -13.74 -40.48 17.15
CA THR A 14 -13.46 -40.28 15.72
C THR A 14 -12.08 -40.80 15.33
N LEU A 15 -11.06 -40.60 16.17
CA LEU A 15 -9.73 -41.19 15.95
C LEU A 15 -9.79 -42.72 15.91
N ASN A 16 -10.52 -43.35 16.83
CA ASN A 16 -10.72 -44.80 16.83
C ASN A 16 -11.53 -45.28 15.62
N GLN A 17 -12.53 -44.52 15.17
CA GLN A 17 -13.29 -44.84 13.95
C GLN A 17 -12.43 -44.74 12.68
N ILE A 18 -11.60 -43.70 12.56
CA ILE A 18 -10.64 -43.51 11.47
C ILE A 18 -9.61 -44.65 11.47
N HIS A 19 -9.04 -44.96 12.64
CA HIS A 19 -8.10 -46.07 12.80
C HIS A 19 -8.75 -47.42 12.45
N THR A 20 -10.00 -47.65 12.87
CA THR A 20 -10.76 -48.86 12.53
C THR A 20 -11.07 -48.94 11.03
N GLN A 21 -11.37 -47.81 10.37
CA GLN A 21 -11.57 -47.76 8.91
C GLN A 21 -10.27 -47.98 8.13
N LEU A 22 -9.14 -47.42 8.59
CA LEU A 22 -7.82 -47.65 8.01
C LEU A 22 -7.44 -49.13 8.05
N ILE A 23 -7.73 -49.83 9.16
CA ILE A 23 -7.46 -51.27 9.28
C ILE A 23 -8.42 -52.11 8.42
N LYS A 24 -9.70 -51.70 8.29
CA LYS A 24 -10.73 -52.50 7.59
C LYS A 24 -10.82 -52.25 6.08
N ASN A 25 -10.51 -51.05 5.59
CA ASN A 25 -10.63 -50.70 4.17
C ASN A 25 -9.66 -49.55 3.80
N PRO A 26 -8.35 -49.84 3.66
CA PRO A 26 -7.30 -48.85 3.42
C PRO A 26 -7.28 -48.38 1.96
N LYS A 27 -8.41 -47.99 1.39
CA LYS A 27 -8.49 -47.56 0.00
C LYS A 27 -8.47 -46.02 -0.09
N PRO A 28 -7.75 -45.40 -1.05
CA PRO A 28 -7.61 -43.95 -1.14
C PRO A 28 -8.95 -43.22 -1.39
N HIS A 29 -9.86 -43.84 -2.14
CA HIS A 29 -11.17 -43.26 -2.46
C HIS A 29 -12.04 -42.94 -1.23
N THR A 30 -11.89 -43.70 -0.14
CA THR A 30 -12.60 -43.47 1.13
C THR A 30 -11.89 -42.48 2.04
N LEU A 31 -10.56 -42.39 1.95
CA LEU A 31 -9.73 -41.62 2.89
C LEU A 31 -9.41 -40.20 2.38
N ASN A 32 -9.30 -40.01 1.06
CA ASN A 32 -9.03 -38.71 0.46
C ASN A 32 -10.14 -37.66 0.69
N PRO A 33 -11.45 -38.01 0.62
CA PRO A 33 -12.50 -37.07 1.00
C PRO A 33 -12.41 -36.62 2.46
N LEU A 34 -12.00 -37.51 3.36
CA LEU A 34 -11.77 -37.19 4.76
C LEU A 34 -10.58 -36.24 4.93
N LEU A 35 -9.46 -36.48 4.23
CA LEU A 35 -8.34 -35.53 4.19
C LEU A 35 -8.79 -34.15 3.69
N GLY A 36 -9.56 -34.09 2.61
CA GLY A 36 -10.13 -32.85 2.06
C GLY A 36 -11.01 -32.11 3.07
N SER A 37 -11.86 -32.84 3.80
CA SER A 37 -12.71 -32.28 4.85
C SER A 37 -11.90 -31.71 6.02
N LEU A 38 -10.86 -32.43 6.47
CA LEU A 38 -10.01 -31.99 7.57
C LEU A 38 -9.22 -30.72 7.25
N ILE A 39 -8.78 -30.53 6.00
CA ILE A 39 -8.08 -29.31 5.55
C ILE A 39 -8.95 -28.06 5.71
N ASN A 40 -10.25 -28.17 5.44
CA ASN A 40 -11.19 -27.06 5.54
C ASN A 40 -11.84 -26.96 6.94
N SER A 41 -11.42 -27.79 7.89
CA SER A 41 -11.96 -27.80 9.26
C SER A 41 -11.20 -26.81 10.16
N THR A 42 -11.68 -26.63 11.39
CA THR A 42 -10.99 -25.83 12.42
C THR A 42 -9.66 -26.42 12.89
N SER A 43 -9.32 -27.64 12.47
CA SER A 43 -8.12 -28.37 12.90
C SER A 43 -7.39 -29.04 11.72
N PRO A 44 -6.80 -28.26 10.79
CA PRO A 44 -6.10 -28.77 9.61
C PRO A 44 -4.87 -29.65 9.94
N GLU A 45 -4.30 -29.54 11.15
CA GLU A 45 -3.22 -30.40 11.65
C GLU A 45 -3.60 -31.89 11.66
N ASN A 46 -4.88 -32.20 11.82
CA ASN A 46 -5.38 -33.58 11.78
C ASN A 46 -5.26 -34.20 10.39
N ALA A 47 -5.26 -33.39 9.32
CA ALA A 47 -5.05 -33.88 7.96
C ALA A 47 -3.63 -34.45 7.80
N LEU A 48 -2.61 -33.80 8.37
CA LEU A 48 -1.23 -34.29 8.35
C LEU A 48 -1.05 -35.53 9.23
N PHE A 49 -1.78 -35.62 10.35
CA PHE A 49 -1.79 -36.82 11.18
C PHE A 49 -2.37 -38.03 10.42
N LEU A 50 -3.55 -37.85 9.80
CA LEU A 50 -4.17 -38.89 8.98
C LEU A 50 -3.29 -39.30 7.80
N TYR A 51 -2.67 -38.34 7.12
CA TYR A 51 -1.70 -38.59 6.05
C TYR A 51 -0.56 -39.50 6.52
N ASN A 52 0.07 -39.19 7.66
CA ASN A 52 1.15 -40.04 8.21
C ASN A 52 0.64 -41.45 8.53
N GLN A 53 -0.60 -41.61 9.02
CA GLN A 53 -1.18 -42.92 9.25
C GLN A 53 -1.40 -43.71 7.95
N MET A 54 -1.83 -43.04 6.88
CA MET A 54 -1.99 -43.65 5.56
C MET A 54 -0.65 -44.15 5.00
N LEU A 55 0.45 -43.45 5.23
CA LEU A 55 1.77 -43.90 4.76
C LEU A 55 2.22 -45.26 5.33
N HIS A 56 1.64 -45.74 6.44
CA HIS A 56 1.94 -47.08 6.96
C HIS A 56 1.33 -48.23 6.14
N TYR A 57 0.39 -47.93 5.24
CA TYR A 57 -0.31 -48.93 4.42
C TYR A 57 -0.10 -48.63 2.93
N PRO A 58 0.68 -49.47 2.19
CA PRO A 58 1.07 -49.20 0.80
C PRO A 58 -0.09 -48.97 -0.18
N THR A 59 -1.27 -49.54 0.09
CA THR A 59 -2.45 -49.41 -0.78
C THR A 59 -3.32 -48.19 -0.46
N SER A 60 -2.97 -47.39 0.55
CA SER A 60 -3.88 -46.38 1.10
C SER A 60 -3.65 -44.95 0.61
N HIS A 61 -2.59 -44.70 -0.14
CA HIS A 61 -2.29 -43.39 -0.71
C HIS A 61 -2.18 -43.43 -2.24
N ASN A 62 -2.54 -42.31 -2.88
CA ASN A 62 -2.36 -42.08 -4.31
C ASN A 62 -1.95 -40.62 -4.57
N HIS A 63 -1.91 -40.19 -5.83
CA HIS A 63 -1.54 -38.82 -6.21
C HIS A 63 -2.39 -37.77 -5.49
N TYR A 64 -3.71 -37.98 -5.37
CA TYR A 64 -4.59 -37.09 -4.62
C TYR A 64 -4.20 -36.98 -3.13
N THR A 65 -3.76 -38.06 -2.49
CA THR A 65 -3.31 -38.04 -1.09
C THR A 65 -2.16 -37.05 -0.87
N PHE A 66 -1.17 -37.05 -1.76
CA PHE A 66 -0.05 -36.10 -1.70
C PHE A 66 -0.49 -34.66 -1.94
N THR A 67 -1.40 -34.43 -2.90
CA THR A 67 -1.94 -33.08 -3.16
C THR A 67 -2.65 -32.50 -1.94
N TYR A 68 -3.47 -33.29 -1.24
CA TYR A 68 -4.13 -32.88 0.00
C TYR A 68 -3.14 -32.61 1.13
N ALA A 69 -2.13 -33.46 1.31
CA ALA A 69 -1.12 -33.26 2.34
C ALA A 69 -0.29 -31.99 2.11
N LEU A 70 0.10 -31.71 0.86
CA LEU A 70 0.79 -30.46 0.50
C LEU A 70 -0.10 -29.22 0.72
N LYS A 71 -1.40 -29.32 0.39
CA LYS A 71 -2.36 -28.25 0.69
C LYS A 71 -2.47 -28.00 2.20
N ALA A 72 -2.51 -29.05 3.02
CA ALA A 72 -2.49 -28.91 4.48
C ALA A 72 -1.20 -28.22 4.96
N CYS A 73 -0.05 -28.57 4.38
CA CYS A 73 1.22 -27.89 4.66
C CYS A 73 1.16 -26.39 4.35
N THR A 74 0.59 -25.98 3.21
CA THR A 74 0.43 -24.55 2.87
C THR A 74 -0.47 -23.82 3.85
N SER A 75 -1.60 -24.41 4.28
CA SER A 75 -2.50 -23.78 5.25
C SER A 75 -1.89 -23.65 6.65
N LEU A 76 -0.99 -24.56 7.01
CA LEU A 76 -0.34 -24.61 8.32
C LEU A 76 1.04 -23.94 8.34
N GLN A 77 1.53 -23.45 7.19
CA GLN A 77 2.92 -22.99 7.00
C GLN A 77 3.95 -24.02 7.49
N ALA A 78 3.65 -25.31 7.28
CA ALA A 78 4.46 -26.42 7.77
C ALA A 78 5.59 -26.78 6.79
N HIS A 79 6.55 -25.86 6.63
CA HIS A 79 7.63 -25.94 5.64
C HIS A 79 8.38 -27.29 5.65
N GLN A 80 8.88 -27.69 6.81
CA GLN A 80 9.63 -28.93 6.97
C GLN A 80 8.82 -30.16 6.54
N LYS A 81 7.51 -30.17 6.84
CA LYS A 81 6.64 -31.27 6.48
C LYS A 81 6.40 -31.32 4.97
N GLY A 82 6.30 -30.17 4.31
CA GLY A 82 6.24 -30.08 2.85
C GLY A 82 7.47 -30.68 2.18
N LEU A 83 8.68 -30.39 2.70
CA LEU A 83 9.93 -30.98 2.22
C LEU A 83 9.98 -32.50 2.42
N GLU A 84 9.52 -33.00 3.57
CA GLU A 84 9.38 -34.45 3.81
C GLU A 84 8.45 -35.12 2.79
N ILE A 85 7.32 -34.49 2.49
CA ILE A 85 6.36 -34.99 1.50
C ILE A 85 6.97 -34.99 0.10
N HIS A 86 7.66 -33.91 -0.30
CA HIS A 86 8.34 -33.84 -1.59
C HIS A 86 9.39 -34.95 -1.73
N ALA A 87 10.23 -35.15 -0.71
CA ALA A 87 11.22 -36.24 -0.70
C ALA A 87 10.57 -37.63 -0.79
N HIS A 88 9.41 -37.82 -0.13
CA HIS A 88 8.67 -39.08 -0.21
C HIS A 88 8.05 -39.31 -1.59
N VAL A 89 7.48 -38.28 -2.22
CA VAL A 89 6.96 -38.33 -3.59
C VAL A 89 8.04 -38.77 -4.59
N LEU A 90 9.27 -38.25 -4.44
CA LEU A 90 10.43 -38.66 -5.24
C LEU A 90 10.78 -40.14 -5.01
N LYS A 91 10.88 -40.57 -3.75
CA LYS A 91 11.23 -41.95 -3.39
C LYS A 91 10.21 -42.98 -3.89
N CYS A 92 8.93 -42.64 -3.88
CA CYS A 92 7.85 -43.52 -4.30
C CYS A 92 7.61 -43.50 -5.83
N GLY A 93 8.38 -42.71 -6.59
CA GLY A 93 8.28 -42.65 -8.05
C GLY A 93 7.06 -41.91 -8.59
N HIS A 94 6.31 -41.20 -7.74
CA HIS A 94 5.11 -40.44 -8.14
C HIS A 94 5.42 -39.03 -8.63
N TYR A 95 6.68 -38.60 -8.58
CA TYR A 95 7.09 -37.22 -8.86
C TYR A 95 6.67 -36.70 -10.24
N TYR A 96 6.60 -37.55 -11.27
CA TYR A 96 6.25 -37.12 -12.62
C TYR A 96 4.74 -37.01 -12.88
N ASP A 97 3.90 -37.15 -11.85
CA ASP A 97 2.47 -36.85 -11.93
C ASP A 97 2.26 -35.32 -11.89
N VAL A 98 1.67 -34.76 -12.96
CA VAL A 98 1.46 -33.32 -13.12
C VAL A 98 0.61 -32.70 -12.01
N PHE A 99 -0.34 -33.44 -11.42
CA PHE A 99 -1.16 -32.93 -10.31
C PHE A 99 -0.33 -32.78 -9.03
N ILE A 100 0.61 -33.70 -8.80
CA ILE A 100 1.54 -33.61 -7.67
C ILE A 100 2.55 -32.49 -7.91
N GLN A 101 3.14 -32.39 -9.12
CA GLN A 101 4.06 -31.30 -9.47
C GLN A 101 3.38 -29.93 -9.35
N ASN A 102 2.12 -29.79 -9.78
CA ASN A 102 1.34 -28.56 -9.58
C ASN A 102 1.07 -28.26 -8.09
N SER A 103 0.86 -29.29 -7.27
CA SER A 103 0.70 -29.11 -5.82
C SER A 103 2.01 -28.70 -5.14
N LEU A 104 3.15 -29.23 -5.58
CA LEU A 104 4.49 -28.83 -5.14
C LEU A 104 4.81 -27.40 -5.59
N LEU A 105 4.49 -27.03 -6.84
CA LEU A 105 4.59 -25.66 -7.34
C LEU A 105 3.82 -24.69 -6.46
N HIS A 106 2.55 -24.99 -6.19
CA HIS A 106 1.72 -24.16 -5.32
C HIS A 106 2.32 -24.04 -3.91
N PHE A 107 2.85 -25.14 -3.36
CA PHE A 107 3.51 -25.12 -2.06
C PHE A 107 4.72 -24.17 -2.03
N TYR A 108 5.66 -24.32 -2.95
CA TYR A 108 6.85 -23.48 -3.01
C TYR A 108 6.55 -22.00 -3.31
N VAL A 109 5.61 -21.73 -4.23
CA VAL A 109 5.17 -20.36 -4.53
C VAL A 109 4.56 -19.68 -3.30
N THR A 110 3.76 -20.40 -2.51
CA THR A 110 3.13 -19.86 -1.29
C THR A 110 4.16 -19.54 -0.20
N GLU A 111 5.23 -20.32 -0.14
CA GLU A 111 6.36 -20.12 0.78
C GLU A 111 7.37 -19.06 0.26
N ASN A 112 7.09 -18.42 -0.87
CA ASN A 112 7.99 -17.50 -1.59
C ASN A 112 9.35 -18.12 -2.00
N ASP A 113 9.45 -19.46 -2.10
CA ASP A 113 10.63 -20.16 -2.61
C ASP A 113 10.50 -20.37 -4.13
N ILE A 114 10.74 -19.29 -4.87
CA ILE A 114 10.65 -19.29 -6.33
C ILE A 114 11.72 -20.15 -6.98
N HIS A 115 12.88 -20.33 -6.37
CA HIS A 115 13.94 -21.17 -6.93
C HIS A 115 13.49 -22.64 -7.01
N SER A 116 13.00 -23.19 -5.90
CA SER A 116 12.46 -24.54 -5.86
C SER A 116 11.21 -24.68 -6.73
N ALA A 117 10.35 -23.66 -6.77
CA ALA A 117 9.20 -23.65 -7.66
C ALA A 117 9.63 -23.76 -9.14
N SER A 118 10.60 -22.95 -9.58
CA SER A 118 11.13 -23.00 -10.95
C SER A 118 11.74 -24.36 -11.28
N GLN A 119 12.49 -24.97 -10.36
CA GLN A 119 13.02 -26.32 -10.54
C GLN A 119 11.92 -27.37 -10.73
N VAL A 120 10.85 -27.30 -9.93
CA VAL A 120 9.70 -28.20 -10.11
C VAL A 120 9.03 -27.92 -11.46
N PHE A 121 8.85 -26.66 -11.85
CA PHE A 121 8.22 -26.29 -13.12
C PHE A 121 9.00 -26.83 -14.32
N ASP A 122 10.31 -26.62 -14.34
CA ASP A 122 11.18 -27.05 -15.44
C ASP A 122 11.25 -28.59 -15.55
N SER A 123 10.88 -29.33 -14.50
CA SER A 123 10.77 -30.79 -14.52
C SER A 123 9.45 -31.32 -15.13
N ILE A 124 8.45 -30.46 -15.36
CA ILE A 124 7.16 -30.85 -15.92
C ILE A 124 7.31 -31.00 -17.44
N ARG A 125 7.13 -32.22 -17.94
CA ARG A 125 7.31 -32.53 -19.37
C ARG A 125 6.28 -31.86 -20.29
N SER A 126 5.05 -31.71 -19.80
CA SER A 126 3.94 -31.10 -20.53
C SER A 126 3.15 -30.21 -19.57
N PRO A 127 3.64 -28.98 -19.30
CA PRO A 127 2.96 -28.06 -18.39
C PRO A 127 1.57 -27.72 -18.91
N ASN A 128 0.55 -27.79 -18.04
CA ASN A 128 -0.79 -27.36 -18.39
C ASN A 128 -1.02 -25.91 -17.94
N VAL A 129 -2.20 -25.36 -18.25
CA VAL A 129 -2.53 -23.97 -17.88
C VAL A 129 -2.37 -23.71 -16.38
N VAL A 130 -2.61 -24.71 -15.52
CA VAL A 130 -2.42 -24.57 -14.07
C VAL A 130 -0.95 -24.45 -13.70
N SER A 131 -0.08 -25.28 -14.28
CA SER A 131 1.38 -25.21 -14.08
C SER A 131 1.91 -23.82 -14.45
N TRP A 132 1.54 -23.33 -15.63
CA TRP A 132 1.91 -22.01 -16.13
C TRP A 132 1.35 -20.87 -15.28
N THR A 133 0.07 -20.94 -14.88
CA THR A 133 -0.57 -19.93 -14.01
C THR A 133 0.17 -19.83 -12.67
N LEU A 134 0.54 -20.96 -12.07
CA LEU A 134 1.23 -21.00 -10.77
C LEU A 134 2.60 -20.33 -10.84
N ILE A 135 3.42 -20.66 -11.85
CA ILE A 135 4.76 -20.09 -11.95
C ILE A 135 4.72 -18.60 -12.30
N VAL A 136 3.85 -18.18 -13.23
CA VAL A 136 3.70 -16.75 -13.61
C VAL A 136 3.19 -15.92 -12.44
N SER A 137 2.17 -16.41 -11.73
CA SER A 137 1.62 -15.70 -10.56
C SER A 137 2.59 -15.66 -9.38
N GLY A 138 3.36 -16.73 -9.16
CA GLY A 138 4.39 -16.79 -8.13
C GLY A 138 5.51 -15.80 -8.38
N LEU A 139 6.06 -15.78 -9.59
CA LEU A 139 7.11 -14.85 -10.00
C LEU A 139 6.67 -13.39 -9.82
N SER A 140 5.49 -13.02 -10.31
CA SER A 140 4.99 -11.63 -10.17
C SER A 140 4.73 -11.25 -8.70
N LYS A 141 4.18 -12.15 -7.87
CA LYS A 141 3.98 -11.88 -6.44
C LYS A 141 5.28 -11.67 -5.67
N CYS A 142 6.36 -12.32 -6.11
CA CYS A 142 7.68 -12.18 -5.50
C CYS A 142 8.50 -11.02 -6.11
N GLY A 143 7.94 -10.25 -7.05
CA GLY A 143 8.59 -9.10 -7.68
C GLY A 143 9.52 -9.45 -8.85
N PHE A 144 9.58 -10.72 -9.28
CA PHE A 144 10.31 -11.15 -10.48
C PHE A 144 9.47 -10.91 -11.74
N ASP A 145 9.03 -9.68 -11.95
CA ASP A 145 8.04 -9.32 -12.95
C ASP A 145 8.54 -9.55 -14.39
N GLU A 146 9.84 -9.38 -14.66
CA GLU A 146 10.42 -9.64 -15.98
C GLU A 146 10.36 -11.13 -16.32
N GLU A 147 10.76 -11.99 -15.38
CA GLU A 147 10.70 -13.44 -15.53
C GLU A 147 9.25 -13.94 -15.66
N ALA A 148 8.31 -13.32 -14.92
CA ALA A 148 6.89 -13.64 -15.04
C ALA A 148 6.37 -13.38 -16.46
N ILE A 149 6.76 -12.26 -17.08
CA ILE A 149 6.42 -11.93 -18.47
C ILE A 149 7.08 -12.90 -19.44
N VAL A 150 8.37 -13.23 -19.24
CA VAL A 150 9.07 -14.20 -20.09
C VAL A 150 8.39 -15.57 -20.05
N LYS A 151 8.06 -16.08 -18.85
CA LYS A 151 7.32 -17.34 -18.69
C LYS A 151 5.94 -17.28 -19.34
N PHE A 152 5.21 -16.18 -19.21
CA PHE A 152 3.93 -15.98 -19.89
C PHE A 152 4.07 -16.02 -21.42
N LEU A 153 5.05 -15.34 -22.00
CA LEU A 153 5.28 -15.33 -23.44
C LEU A 153 5.72 -16.70 -23.99
N SER A 154 6.28 -17.56 -23.13
CA SER A 154 6.65 -18.94 -23.48
C SER A 154 5.52 -19.96 -23.34
N MET A 155 4.32 -19.55 -22.90
CA MET A 155 3.18 -20.46 -22.77
C MET A 155 2.77 -21.03 -24.13
N ASP A 156 2.63 -22.34 -24.15
CA ASP A 156 2.17 -23.15 -25.29
C ASP A 156 0.68 -23.53 -25.19
N VAL A 157 0.01 -23.08 -24.13
CA VAL A 157 -1.41 -23.28 -23.85
C VAL A 157 -2.10 -21.93 -23.65
N GLU A 158 -3.41 -21.89 -23.87
CA GLU A 158 -4.18 -20.65 -23.71
C GLU A 158 -4.18 -20.18 -22.23
N PRO A 159 -3.74 -18.94 -21.94
CA PRO A 159 -3.79 -18.38 -20.60
C PRO A 159 -5.24 -18.13 -20.13
N ASN A 160 -5.51 -18.44 -18.87
CA ASN A 160 -6.77 -18.12 -18.20
C ASN A 160 -6.75 -16.69 -17.60
N SER A 161 -7.90 -16.25 -17.05
CA SER A 161 -8.03 -14.92 -16.45
C SER A 161 -7.02 -14.65 -15.31
N PHE A 162 -6.72 -15.64 -14.47
CA PHE A 162 -5.74 -15.52 -13.39
C PHE A 162 -4.31 -15.30 -13.90
N THR A 163 -3.95 -15.97 -15.00
CA THR A 163 -2.67 -15.74 -15.67
C THR A 163 -2.60 -14.30 -16.16
N LEU A 164 -3.64 -13.82 -16.85
CA LEU A 164 -3.67 -12.45 -17.37
C LEU A 164 -3.65 -11.39 -16.25
N VAL A 165 -4.33 -11.63 -15.12
CA VAL A 165 -4.26 -10.76 -13.92
C VAL A 165 -2.82 -10.63 -13.41
N SER A 166 -2.10 -11.75 -13.35
CA SER A 166 -0.71 -11.79 -12.87
C SER A 166 0.22 -11.04 -13.82
N VAL A 167 0.10 -11.29 -15.12
CA VAL A 167 0.88 -10.59 -16.15
C VAL A 167 0.55 -9.10 -16.19
N MET A 168 -0.71 -8.72 -15.99
CA MET A 168 -1.11 -7.33 -15.92
C MET A 168 -0.50 -6.62 -14.69
N SER A 169 -0.36 -7.32 -13.56
CA SER A 169 0.40 -6.81 -12.40
C SER A 169 1.86 -6.55 -12.77
N ALA A 170 2.53 -7.52 -13.39
CA ALA A 170 3.91 -7.36 -13.85
C ALA A 170 4.07 -6.21 -14.85
N CYS A 171 3.12 -6.05 -15.79
CA CYS A 171 3.11 -4.94 -16.73
C CYS A 171 2.97 -3.58 -16.04
N SER A 172 2.14 -3.48 -15.00
CA SER A 172 2.02 -2.27 -14.18
C SER A 172 3.33 -1.93 -13.47
N SER A 173 3.97 -2.92 -12.83
CA SER A 173 5.24 -2.74 -12.12
C SER A 173 6.37 -2.28 -13.05
N LEU A 174 6.51 -2.92 -14.21
CA LEU A 174 7.56 -2.64 -15.19
C LEU A 174 7.24 -1.46 -16.13
N ARG A 175 6.10 -0.79 -15.91
CA ARG A 175 5.61 0.29 -16.76
C ARG A 175 5.47 -0.11 -18.25
N ALA A 176 5.16 -1.37 -18.52
CA ALA A 176 5.09 -1.95 -19.86
C ALA A 176 3.72 -1.70 -20.55
N LEU A 177 3.43 -0.43 -20.88
CA LEU A 177 2.12 -0.01 -21.42
C LEU A 177 1.70 -0.78 -22.69
N ARG A 178 2.63 -1.01 -23.62
CA ARG A 178 2.36 -1.69 -24.89
C ARG A 178 1.94 -3.14 -24.66
N LEU A 179 2.65 -3.85 -23.77
CA LEU A 179 2.34 -5.24 -23.45
C LEU A 179 1.00 -5.35 -22.73
N GLY A 180 0.72 -4.50 -21.75
CA GLY A 180 -0.59 -4.53 -21.07
C GLY A 180 -1.77 -4.23 -22.01
N LYS A 181 -1.59 -3.35 -23.00
CA LYS A 181 -2.59 -3.16 -24.08
C LYS A 181 -2.76 -4.42 -24.94
N ALA A 182 -1.67 -5.11 -25.27
CA ALA A 182 -1.73 -6.37 -26.01
C ALA A 182 -2.44 -7.48 -25.20
N VAL A 183 -2.17 -7.56 -23.89
CA VAL A 183 -2.84 -8.49 -22.97
C VAL A 183 -4.33 -8.21 -22.86
N HIS A 184 -4.76 -6.95 -22.76
CA HIS A 184 -6.18 -6.58 -22.81
C HIS A 184 -6.80 -6.91 -24.18
N GLY A 185 -6.09 -6.65 -25.28
CA GLY A 185 -6.55 -7.05 -26.62
C GLY A 185 -6.73 -8.57 -26.75
N TYR A 186 -5.83 -9.36 -26.15
CA TYR A 186 -5.94 -10.81 -26.07
C TYR A 186 -7.16 -11.24 -25.26
N SER A 187 -7.39 -10.65 -24.08
CA SER A 187 -8.51 -11.02 -23.21
C SER A 187 -9.86 -10.79 -23.92
N LEU A 188 -10.01 -9.68 -24.65
CA LEU A 188 -11.23 -9.38 -25.41
C LEU A 188 -11.51 -10.34 -26.57
N ARG A 189 -10.47 -10.97 -27.14
CA ARG A 189 -10.60 -11.86 -28.30
C ARG A 189 -10.82 -13.32 -27.91
N ASN A 190 -10.19 -13.75 -26.82
CA ASN A 190 -10.04 -15.18 -26.52
C ASN A 190 -10.78 -15.63 -25.26
N LEU A 191 -11.15 -14.73 -24.34
CA LEU A 191 -11.93 -15.11 -23.15
C LEU A 191 -13.43 -14.93 -23.44
N SER A 192 -14.18 -16.02 -23.36
CA SER A 192 -15.64 -16.05 -23.58
C SER A 192 -16.45 -15.56 -22.38
N GLU A 193 -15.90 -15.69 -21.16
CA GLU A 193 -16.56 -15.30 -19.92
C GLU A 193 -15.96 -14.01 -19.34
N HIS A 194 -16.83 -13.08 -18.98
CA HIS A 194 -16.43 -11.88 -18.26
C HIS A 194 -15.96 -12.22 -16.85
N ASN A 195 -14.79 -11.71 -16.48
CA ASN A 195 -14.20 -11.93 -15.18
C ASN A 195 -13.93 -10.57 -14.51
N ILE A 196 -14.76 -10.23 -13.53
CA ILE A 196 -14.68 -8.95 -12.81
C ILE A 196 -13.30 -8.68 -12.20
N ILE A 197 -12.57 -9.73 -11.79
CA ILE A 197 -11.22 -9.61 -11.21
C ILE A 197 -10.23 -9.15 -12.30
N LEU A 198 -10.32 -9.74 -13.50
CA LEU A 198 -9.51 -9.35 -14.64
C LEU A 198 -9.86 -7.93 -15.11
N ASP A 199 -11.15 -7.64 -15.29
CA ASP A 199 -11.61 -6.31 -15.72
C ASP A 199 -11.16 -5.21 -14.74
N ASN A 200 -11.32 -5.44 -13.44
CA ASN A 200 -10.82 -4.56 -12.39
C ASN A 200 -9.30 -4.37 -12.45
N LYS A 201 -8.56 -5.42 -12.78
CA LYS A 201 -7.10 -5.33 -12.90
C LYS A 201 -6.66 -4.55 -14.14
N ILE A 202 -7.36 -4.71 -15.26
CA ILE A 202 -7.10 -3.94 -16.48
C ILE A 202 -7.51 -2.47 -16.28
N LEU A 203 -8.60 -2.22 -15.53
CA LEU A 203 -9.04 -0.89 -15.16
C LEU A 203 -7.97 -0.17 -14.31
N ASP A 204 -7.46 -0.82 -13.25
CA ASP A 204 -6.35 -0.33 -12.42
C ASP A 204 -5.09 -0.08 -13.25
N PHE A 205 -4.78 -0.95 -14.21
CA PHE A 205 -3.69 -0.73 -15.15
C PHE A 205 -3.90 0.59 -15.91
N TYR A 206 -5.03 0.77 -16.60
CA TYR A 206 -5.22 1.99 -17.40
C TYR A 206 -5.24 3.28 -16.58
N THR A 207 -5.82 3.27 -15.38
CA THR A 207 -5.84 4.46 -14.51
C THR A 207 -4.43 4.84 -14.07
N ARG A 208 -3.58 3.87 -13.69
CA ARG A 208 -2.17 4.12 -13.31
C ARG A 208 -1.31 4.69 -14.45
N PHE A 209 -1.58 4.30 -15.69
CA PHE A 209 -0.89 4.86 -16.86
C PHE A 209 -1.53 6.17 -17.36
N GLY A 210 -2.51 6.73 -16.62
CA GLY A 210 -3.22 7.96 -16.99
C GLY A 210 -4.10 7.82 -18.23
N SER A 211 -4.36 6.60 -18.72
CA SER A 211 -5.17 6.38 -19.92
C SER A 211 -6.66 6.29 -19.58
N LEU A 212 -7.20 7.39 -19.06
CA LEU A 212 -8.57 7.46 -18.55
C LEU A 212 -9.63 7.20 -19.63
N VAL A 213 -9.33 7.49 -20.89
CA VAL A 213 -10.20 7.14 -22.03
C VAL A 213 -10.40 5.63 -22.15
N HIS A 214 -9.32 4.85 -22.09
CA HIS A 214 -9.40 3.38 -22.15
C HIS A 214 -10.02 2.81 -20.88
N ALA A 215 -9.70 3.38 -19.72
CA ALA A 215 -10.31 3.00 -18.44
C ALA A 215 -11.84 3.20 -18.49
N ARG A 216 -12.32 4.37 -18.92
CA ARG A 216 -13.75 4.66 -19.04
C ARG A 216 -14.44 3.76 -20.06
N HIS A 217 -13.80 3.52 -21.21
CA HIS A 217 -14.36 2.63 -22.23
C HIS A 217 -14.52 1.20 -21.74
N LEU A 218 -13.50 0.66 -21.05
CA LEU A 218 -13.59 -0.64 -20.40
C LEU A 218 -14.71 -0.65 -19.35
N PHE A 219 -14.72 0.35 -18.46
CA PHE A 219 -15.68 0.46 -17.37
C PHE A 219 -17.14 0.42 -17.85
N VAL A 220 -17.48 1.17 -18.90
CA VAL A 220 -18.83 1.19 -19.46
C VAL A 220 -19.21 -0.19 -20.01
N LYS A 221 -18.26 -0.92 -20.59
CA LYS A 221 -18.47 -2.26 -21.17
C LYS A 221 -18.48 -3.40 -20.15
N MET A 222 -18.08 -3.16 -18.90
CA MET A 222 -18.16 -4.18 -17.86
C MET A 222 -19.63 -4.55 -17.60
N PRO A 223 -20.01 -5.84 -17.67
CA PRO A 223 -21.40 -6.26 -17.45
C PRO A 223 -21.82 -6.16 -15.99
N LYS A 224 -20.85 -6.27 -15.06
CA LYS A 224 -21.05 -6.09 -13.63
C LYS A 224 -19.88 -5.31 -13.07
N ARG A 225 -20.18 -4.30 -12.27
CA ARG A 225 -19.21 -3.42 -11.62
C ARG A 225 -19.38 -3.57 -10.12
N ASP A 226 -18.28 -3.80 -9.43
CA ASP A 226 -18.26 -3.84 -7.97
C ASP A 226 -17.70 -2.51 -7.44
N VAL A 227 -17.72 -2.38 -6.12
CA VAL A 227 -17.16 -1.22 -5.41
C VAL A 227 -15.73 -0.93 -5.86
N PHE A 228 -14.93 -1.95 -6.16
CA PHE A 228 -13.56 -1.78 -6.63
C PHE A 228 -13.51 -1.17 -8.03
N SER A 229 -14.37 -1.61 -8.96
CA SER A 229 -14.49 -1.02 -10.30
C SER A 229 -14.76 0.49 -10.21
N TRP A 230 -15.76 0.87 -9.42
CA TRP A 230 -16.18 2.27 -9.25
C TRP A 230 -15.09 3.13 -8.61
N THR A 231 -14.49 2.65 -7.51
CA THR A 231 -13.43 3.39 -6.80
C THR A 231 -12.15 3.53 -7.60
N THR A 232 -11.79 2.52 -8.39
CA THR A 232 -10.61 2.58 -9.26
C THR A 232 -10.77 3.67 -10.32
N LEU A 233 -11.93 3.76 -10.97
CA LEU A 233 -12.19 4.79 -11.98
C LEU A 233 -12.26 6.19 -11.35
N MET A 234 -12.99 6.35 -10.25
CA MET A 234 -13.06 7.63 -9.51
C MET A 234 -11.68 8.10 -9.05
N GLY A 235 -10.90 7.20 -8.45
CA GLY A 235 -9.53 7.50 -8.02
C GLY A 235 -8.63 7.90 -9.18
N GLY A 236 -8.78 7.26 -10.35
CA GLY A 236 -8.07 7.63 -11.57
C GLY A 236 -8.40 9.05 -12.06
N TYR A 237 -9.68 9.42 -12.08
CA TYR A 237 -10.10 10.79 -12.42
C TYR A 237 -9.61 11.82 -11.40
N ALA A 238 -9.76 11.53 -10.10
CA ALA A 238 -9.27 12.40 -9.03
C ALA A 238 -7.76 12.64 -9.15
N GLN A 239 -6.96 11.58 -9.32
CA GLN A 239 -5.50 11.67 -9.50
C GLN A 239 -5.08 12.50 -10.72
N ALA A 240 -5.92 12.58 -11.75
CA ALA A 240 -5.69 13.42 -12.93
C ALA A 240 -6.18 14.87 -12.77
N GLY A 241 -6.77 15.23 -11.63
CA GLY A 241 -7.39 16.54 -11.39
C GLY A 241 -8.75 16.72 -12.06
N LEU A 242 -9.35 15.64 -12.57
CA LEU A 242 -10.65 15.62 -13.25
C LEU A 242 -11.77 15.38 -12.23
N CYS A 243 -11.96 16.37 -11.35
CA CYS A 243 -12.87 16.28 -10.21
C CYS A 243 -14.33 16.11 -10.62
N ASP A 244 -14.77 16.81 -11.67
CA ASP A 244 -16.16 16.79 -12.14
C ASP A 244 -16.54 15.41 -12.70
N GLU A 245 -15.63 14.77 -13.43
CA GLU A 245 -15.78 13.40 -13.91
C GLU A 245 -15.82 12.41 -12.74
N ALA A 246 -14.97 12.60 -11.73
CA ALA A 246 -14.99 11.77 -10.53
C ALA A 246 -16.32 11.89 -9.76
N VAL A 247 -16.88 13.10 -9.63
CA VAL A 247 -18.22 13.34 -9.06
C VAL A 247 -19.30 12.67 -9.89
N THR A 248 -19.24 12.80 -11.21
CA THR A 248 -20.20 12.17 -12.12
C THR A 248 -20.19 10.65 -11.99
N VAL A 249 -19.00 10.04 -11.88
CA VAL A 249 -18.87 8.59 -11.66
C VAL A 249 -19.43 8.20 -10.27
N PHE A 250 -19.23 9.02 -9.25
CA PHE A 250 -19.76 8.75 -7.92
C PHE A 250 -21.30 8.84 -7.89
N GLN A 251 -21.87 9.85 -8.54
CA GLN A 251 -23.32 9.98 -8.73
C GLN A 251 -23.90 8.77 -9.46
N GLN A 252 -23.26 8.32 -10.55
CA GLN A 252 -23.65 7.11 -11.28
C GLN A 252 -23.63 5.85 -10.39
N MET A 253 -22.63 5.72 -9.50
CA MET A 253 -22.56 4.61 -8.54
C MET A 253 -23.74 4.63 -7.56
N VAL A 254 -24.09 5.82 -7.07
CA VAL A 254 -25.17 6.02 -6.08
C VAL A 254 -26.55 5.83 -6.69
N GLU A 255 -26.78 6.34 -7.90
CA GLU A 255 -28.07 6.28 -8.61
C GLU A 255 -28.35 4.89 -9.21
N GLY A 256 -27.31 4.20 -9.68
CA GLY A 256 -27.45 2.93 -10.40
C GLY A 256 -27.78 1.71 -9.53
N ASP A 257 -27.67 1.80 -8.21
CA ASP A 257 -27.84 0.72 -7.21
C ASP A 257 -27.02 -0.56 -7.49
N GLU A 258 -26.06 -0.52 -8.43
CA GLU A 258 -25.18 -1.66 -8.77
C GLU A 258 -24.22 -2.01 -7.64
N ALA A 259 -23.75 -0.99 -6.91
CA ALA A 259 -22.85 -1.13 -5.77
C ALA A 259 -23.02 0.04 -4.80
N LYS A 260 -23.22 -0.24 -3.51
CA LYS A 260 -23.30 0.80 -2.49
C LYS A 260 -21.91 1.12 -1.92
N PRO A 261 -21.50 2.40 -1.93
CA PRO A 261 -20.32 2.86 -1.19
C PRO A 261 -20.38 2.39 0.27
N ASN A 262 -19.33 1.69 0.70
CA ASN A 262 -19.13 1.28 2.10
C ASN A 262 -18.06 2.15 2.78
N GLU A 263 -17.81 1.94 4.06
CA GLU A 263 -16.82 2.72 4.83
C GLU A 263 -15.45 2.80 4.14
N VAL A 264 -14.94 1.66 3.66
CA VAL A 264 -13.65 1.56 2.97
C VAL A 264 -13.65 2.38 1.67
N THR A 265 -14.74 2.34 0.92
CA THR A 265 -14.95 3.14 -0.30
C THR A 265 -14.81 4.63 0.01
N ILE A 266 -15.53 5.08 1.04
CA ILE A 266 -15.59 6.48 1.44
C ILE A 266 -14.22 7.00 1.89
N VAL A 267 -13.52 6.22 2.73
CA VAL A 267 -12.17 6.59 3.19
C VAL A 267 -11.19 6.71 2.02
N ASN A 268 -11.23 5.77 1.07
CA ASN A 268 -10.36 5.81 -0.11
C ASN A 268 -10.66 7.02 -1.01
N LEU A 269 -11.93 7.33 -1.23
CA LEU A 269 -12.32 8.49 -2.04
C LEU A 269 -11.92 9.81 -1.37
N LEU A 270 -12.15 9.97 -0.06
CA LEU A 270 -11.74 11.16 0.69
C LEU A 270 -10.22 11.33 0.70
N SER A 271 -9.47 10.23 0.82
CA SER A 271 -8.00 10.23 0.71
C SER A 271 -7.53 10.68 -0.67
N ALA A 272 -8.16 10.17 -1.74
CA ALA A 272 -7.89 10.62 -3.10
C ALA A 272 -8.16 12.13 -3.25
N CYS A 273 -9.31 12.61 -2.77
CA CYS A 273 -9.66 14.04 -2.79
C CYS A 273 -8.62 14.89 -2.05
N SER A 274 -8.21 14.46 -0.86
CA SER A 274 -7.19 15.10 -0.03
C SER A 274 -5.85 15.24 -0.75
N SER A 275 -5.45 14.23 -1.53
CA SER A 275 -4.16 14.21 -2.23
C SER A 275 -4.08 15.17 -3.42
N VAL A 276 -5.22 15.51 -4.03
CA VAL A 276 -5.29 16.35 -5.24
C VAL A 276 -5.99 17.68 -5.02
N GLY A 277 -6.52 17.92 -3.81
CA GLY A 277 -7.27 19.13 -3.48
C GLY A 277 -8.70 19.18 -4.03
N ALA A 278 -9.32 18.03 -4.33
CA ALA A 278 -10.67 17.96 -4.92
C ALA A 278 -11.78 18.25 -3.88
N PHE A 279 -11.98 19.54 -3.57
CA PHE A 279 -12.97 19.97 -2.56
C PHE A 279 -14.41 19.55 -2.92
N ASN A 280 -14.85 19.82 -4.15
CA ASN A 280 -16.25 19.58 -4.59
C ASN A 280 -16.66 18.10 -4.45
N LEU A 281 -15.77 17.17 -4.84
CA LEU A 281 -16.01 15.74 -4.66
C LEU A 281 -16.06 15.36 -3.19
N GLY A 282 -15.13 15.88 -2.38
CA GLY A 282 -15.11 15.65 -0.95
C GLY A 282 -16.36 16.15 -0.23
N GLU A 283 -16.88 17.31 -0.61
CA GLU A 283 -18.12 17.87 -0.08
C GLU A 283 -19.33 17.02 -0.47
N TRP A 284 -19.42 16.59 -1.72
CA TRP A 284 -20.50 15.70 -2.17
C TRP A 284 -20.47 14.37 -1.40
N ILE A 285 -19.28 13.79 -1.20
CA ILE A 285 -19.09 12.60 -0.36
C ILE A 285 -19.56 12.86 1.07
N HIS A 286 -19.28 14.02 1.65
CA HIS A 286 -19.74 14.36 3.00
C HIS A 286 -21.27 14.50 3.08
N SER A 287 -21.91 15.10 2.07
CA SER A 287 -23.39 15.13 1.96
C SER A 287 -23.95 13.71 1.91
N TYR A 288 -23.36 12.85 1.07
CA TYR A 288 -23.75 11.46 0.93
C TYR A 288 -23.65 10.67 2.25
N ILE A 289 -22.58 10.86 3.02
CA ILE A 289 -22.43 10.25 4.35
C ILE A 289 -23.52 10.76 5.30
N SER A 290 -23.83 12.05 5.26
CA SER A 290 -24.83 12.67 6.14
C SER A 290 -26.24 12.12 5.92
N ASP A 291 -26.57 11.73 4.69
CA ASP A 291 -27.86 11.13 4.33
C ASP A 291 -27.96 9.63 4.69
N ARG A 292 -26.85 9.00 5.12
CA ARG A 292 -26.75 7.56 5.38
C ARG A 292 -26.66 7.24 6.87
N ARG A 293 -27.68 6.55 7.39
CA ARG A 293 -27.73 6.16 8.82
C ARG A 293 -26.73 5.06 9.20
N ASP A 294 -26.29 4.25 8.24
CA ASP A 294 -25.35 3.16 8.43
C ASP A 294 -23.88 3.61 8.38
N LEU A 295 -23.59 4.83 7.90
CA LEU A 295 -22.26 5.40 7.87
C LEU A 295 -22.09 6.38 9.04
N VAL A 296 -21.43 5.94 10.09
CA VAL A 296 -21.16 6.79 11.25
C VAL A 296 -19.92 7.64 10.99
N VAL A 297 -20.03 8.96 11.12
CA VAL A 297 -18.89 9.90 11.10
C VAL A 297 -18.07 9.75 12.39
N ASN A 298 -17.29 8.67 12.46
CA ASN A 298 -16.41 8.34 13.57
C ASN A 298 -15.23 7.49 13.05
N GLY A 299 -14.18 7.32 13.86
CA GLY A 299 -13.00 6.53 13.49
C GLY A 299 -12.42 6.95 12.13
N ASN A 300 -12.25 5.98 11.21
CA ASN A 300 -11.61 6.20 9.92
C ASN A 300 -12.35 7.20 9.02
N VAL A 301 -13.69 7.16 8.98
CA VAL A 301 -14.48 8.09 8.15
C VAL A 301 -14.33 9.53 8.63
N GLY A 302 -14.46 9.73 9.95
CA GLY A 302 -14.28 11.05 10.55
C GLY A 302 -12.86 11.60 10.30
N ASN A 303 -11.84 10.75 10.49
CA ASN A 303 -10.44 11.12 10.25
C ASN A 303 -10.17 11.46 8.78
N ALA A 304 -10.74 10.69 7.85
CA ALA A 304 -10.63 10.95 6.42
C ALA A 304 -11.31 12.27 6.02
N LEU A 305 -12.48 12.59 6.58
CA LEU A 305 -13.16 13.87 6.35
C LEU A 305 -12.34 15.06 6.85
N ILE A 306 -11.79 14.97 8.08
CA ILE A 306 -10.90 16.02 8.61
C ILE A 306 -9.71 16.22 7.68
N ASN A 307 -9.02 15.15 7.30
CA ASN A 307 -7.83 15.23 6.45
C ASN A 307 -8.14 15.79 5.06
N MET A 308 -9.28 15.40 4.47
CA MET A 308 -9.74 15.93 3.19
C MET A 308 -9.95 17.45 3.28
N TYR A 309 -10.77 17.93 4.22
CA TYR A 309 -11.04 19.35 4.35
C TYR A 309 -9.79 20.17 4.73
N VAL A 310 -8.92 19.64 5.60
CA VAL A 310 -7.65 20.27 5.96
C VAL A 310 -6.77 20.47 4.72
N LYS A 311 -6.61 19.44 3.89
CA LYS A 311 -5.74 19.49 2.69
C LYS A 311 -6.33 20.31 1.56
N CYS A 312 -7.66 20.41 1.48
CA CYS A 312 -8.35 21.32 0.58
C CYS A 312 -8.39 22.77 1.11
N GLY A 313 -7.79 23.09 2.26
CA GLY A 313 -7.76 24.45 2.82
C GLY A 313 -9.04 24.91 3.52
N HIS A 314 -10.04 24.03 3.67
CA HIS A 314 -11.35 24.36 4.23
C HIS A 314 -11.43 24.02 5.72
N LEU A 315 -10.63 24.72 6.54
CA LEU A 315 -10.47 24.43 7.96
C LEU A 315 -11.78 24.52 8.77
N GLY A 316 -12.71 25.40 8.38
CA GLY A 316 -14.02 25.51 9.02
C GLY A 316 -14.82 24.21 8.95
N MET A 317 -14.86 23.59 7.76
CA MET A 317 -15.52 22.29 7.54
C MET A 317 -14.78 21.16 8.23
N ALA A 318 -13.45 21.20 8.23
CA ALA A 318 -12.64 20.25 9.01
C ALA A 318 -12.99 20.29 10.50
N LEU A 319 -13.14 21.50 11.07
CA LEU A 319 -13.48 21.68 12.48
C LEU A 319 -14.89 21.17 12.81
N GLN A 320 -15.84 21.33 11.89
CA GLN A 320 -17.18 20.75 12.02
C GLN A 320 -17.12 19.21 12.03
N ALA A 321 -16.41 18.61 11.07
CA ALA A 321 -16.21 17.16 11.03
C ALA A 321 -15.53 16.65 12.30
N PHE A 322 -14.50 17.34 12.78
CA PHE A 322 -13.82 17.01 14.04
C PHE A 322 -14.76 17.08 15.24
N LYS A 323 -15.59 18.11 15.35
CA LYS A 323 -16.59 18.22 16.43
C LYS A 323 -17.63 17.10 16.37
N ALA A 324 -18.04 16.67 15.18
CA ALA A 324 -19.01 15.59 14.98
C ALA A 324 -18.51 14.21 15.46
N ILE A 325 -17.19 13.97 15.47
CA ILE A 325 -16.61 12.72 15.98
C ILE A 325 -16.87 12.59 17.49
N LYS A 326 -17.62 11.54 17.89
CA LYS A 326 -17.95 11.26 19.29
C LYS A 326 -16.74 10.86 20.13
N SER A 327 -15.90 9.97 19.60
CA SER A 327 -14.69 9.48 20.27
C SER A 327 -13.49 9.79 19.40
N LYS A 328 -12.75 10.83 19.78
CA LYS A 328 -11.60 11.36 19.05
C LYS A 328 -10.36 10.57 19.45
N ASP A 329 -9.74 9.90 18.49
CA ASP A 329 -8.48 9.19 18.67
C ASP A 329 -7.27 10.09 18.36
N ILE A 330 -6.06 9.55 18.55
CA ILE A 330 -4.80 10.26 18.28
C ILE A 330 -4.73 10.80 16.83
N ILE A 331 -5.31 10.09 15.87
CA ILE A 331 -5.31 10.47 14.45
C ILE A 331 -6.19 11.71 14.25
N SER A 332 -7.39 11.74 14.83
CA SER A 332 -8.29 12.90 14.73
C SER A 332 -7.66 14.18 15.29
N TRP A 333 -7.00 14.08 16.45
CA TRP A 333 -6.31 15.21 17.10
C TRP A 333 -5.07 15.66 16.32
N SER A 334 -4.18 14.72 15.98
CA SER A 334 -2.94 15.04 15.26
C SER A 334 -3.21 15.61 13.87
N THR A 335 -4.21 15.09 13.14
CA THR A 335 -4.62 15.61 11.83
C THR A 335 -5.13 17.05 11.94
N MET A 336 -5.96 17.36 12.94
CA MET A 336 -6.46 18.71 13.15
C MET A 336 -5.34 19.67 13.58
N ILE A 337 -4.49 19.28 14.54
CA ILE A 337 -3.33 20.06 15.01
C ILE A 337 -2.40 20.40 13.84
N GLY A 338 -2.00 19.39 13.06
CA GLY A 338 -1.15 19.58 11.88
C GLY A 338 -1.83 20.42 10.80
N GLY A 339 -3.13 20.21 10.57
CA GLY A 339 -3.91 20.98 9.61
C GLY A 339 -4.04 22.46 9.95
N MET A 340 -4.34 22.77 11.20
CA MET A 340 -4.38 24.15 11.70
C MET A 340 -3.01 24.83 11.62
N ALA A 341 -1.93 24.10 11.92
CA ALA A 341 -0.57 24.61 11.78
C ALA A 341 -0.25 24.99 10.32
N MET A 342 -0.56 24.12 9.36
CA MET A 342 -0.33 24.36 7.93
C MET A 342 -1.15 25.54 7.38
N ASN A 343 -2.34 25.79 7.94
CA ASN A 343 -3.22 26.88 7.52
C ASN A 343 -2.97 28.19 8.30
N GLY A 344 -1.88 28.30 9.07
CA GLY A 344 -1.46 29.55 9.72
C GLY A 344 -2.11 29.84 11.08
N TYR A 345 -2.88 28.93 11.66
CA TYR A 345 -3.58 29.13 12.93
C TYR A 345 -2.73 28.73 14.15
N GLY A 346 -1.44 29.07 14.15
CA GLY A 346 -0.46 28.55 15.11
C GLY A 346 -0.83 28.77 16.59
N ASN A 347 -1.40 29.93 16.95
CA ASN A 347 -1.85 30.21 18.32
C ASN A 347 -3.00 29.31 18.78
N GLN A 348 -3.93 28.97 17.88
CA GLN A 348 -5.08 28.12 18.20
C GLN A 348 -4.68 26.66 18.36
N VAL A 349 -3.59 26.23 17.70
CA VAL A 349 -3.04 24.87 17.84
C VAL A 349 -2.68 24.55 19.30
N LEU A 350 -2.14 25.52 20.04
CA LEU A 350 -1.78 25.32 21.45
C LEU A 350 -3.01 25.09 22.35
N GLN A 351 -4.12 25.79 22.04
CA GLN A 351 -5.39 25.59 22.74
C GLN A 351 -5.97 24.20 22.44
N LEU A 352 -5.90 23.77 21.17
CA LEU A 352 -6.35 22.45 20.76
C LEU A 352 -5.52 21.33 21.40
N PHE A 353 -4.20 21.52 21.51
CA PHE A 353 -3.33 20.57 22.21
C PHE A 353 -3.65 20.48 23.70
N SER A 354 -3.92 21.61 24.35
CA SER A 354 -4.36 21.61 25.75
C SER A 354 -5.66 20.84 25.92
N LEU A 355 -6.61 21.01 24.98
CA LEU A 355 -7.87 20.28 24.97
C LEU A 355 -7.65 18.76 24.75
N MET A 356 -6.75 18.37 23.85
CA MET A 356 -6.35 16.97 23.64
C MET A 356 -5.90 16.31 24.96
N LEU A 357 -5.08 17.01 25.75
CA LEU A 357 -4.60 16.53 27.05
C LEU A 357 -5.73 16.39 28.07
N VAL A 358 -6.67 17.34 28.11
CA VAL A 358 -7.86 17.28 28.98
C VAL A 358 -8.76 16.08 28.63
N HIS A 359 -8.83 15.73 27.34
CA HIS A 359 -9.53 14.52 26.87
C HIS A 359 -8.76 13.21 27.16
N GLY A 360 -7.58 13.28 27.78
CA GLY A 360 -6.79 12.11 28.15
C GLY A 360 -6.16 11.39 26.96
N VAL A 361 -6.04 12.04 25.80
CA VAL A 361 -5.40 11.44 24.62
C VAL A 361 -3.90 11.79 24.65
N PRO A 362 -2.99 10.82 24.78
CA PRO A 362 -1.56 11.09 24.83
C PRO A 362 -1.04 11.51 23.45
N PRO A 363 -0.18 12.54 23.36
CA PRO A 363 0.39 12.96 22.08
C PRO A 363 1.40 11.95 21.54
N ASP A 364 1.54 11.94 20.21
CA ASP A 364 2.54 11.16 19.50
C ASP A 364 3.53 12.06 18.73
N GLY A 365 4.47 11.46 18.00
CA GLY A 365 5.41 12.23 17.18
C GLY A 365 4.72 13.12 16.14
N VAL A 366 3.59 12.68 15.56
CA VAL A 366 2.86 13.48 14.57
C VAL A 366 2.24 14.71 15.22
N THR A 367 1.70 14.58 16.45
CA THR A 367 1.23 15.72 17.24
C THR A 367 2.34 16.76 17.44
N PHE A 368 3.56 16.32 17.80
CA PHE A 368 4.69 17.22 18.03
C PHE A 368 5.19 17.88 16.75
N VAL A 369 5.18 17.20 15.60
CA VAL A 369 5.45 17.84 14.30
C VAL A 369 4.45 18.97 14.05
N GLY A 370 3.17 18.76 14.33
CA GLY A 370 2.14 19.78 14.20
C GLY A 370 2.38 20.99 15.13
N LEU A 371 2.71 20.75 16.40
CA LEU A 371 3.03 21.81 17.37
C LEU A 371 4.26 22.62 16.97
N LEU A 372 5.34 21.95 16.59
CA LEU A 372 6.58 22.63 16.20
C LEU A 372 6.39 23.42 14.91
N SER A 373 5.61 22.90 13.96
CA SER A 373 5.24 23.64 12.74
C SER A 373 4.39 24.88 13.06
N ALA A 374 3.44 24.76 13.99
CA ALA A 374 2.64 25.89 14.45
C ALA A 374 3.51 26.98 15.10
N CYS A 375 4.45 26.60 15.98
CA CYS A 375 5.41 27.53 16.57
C CYS A 375 6.32 28.16 15.51
N SER A 376 6.75 27.40 14.50
CA SER A 376 7.54 27.91 13.38
C SER A 376 6.79 28.99 12.60
N HIS A 377 5.54 28.72 12.20
CA HIS A 377 4.73 29.66 11.43
C HIS A 377 4.32 30.91 12.24
N ALA A 378 4.14 30.78 13.56
CA ALA A 378 3.79 31.88 14.44
C ALA A 378 5.00 32.65 15.01
N GLY A 379 6.24 32.22 14.71
CA GLY A 379 7.46 32.84 15.25
C GLY A 379 7.69 32.61 16.75
N LEU A 380 7.06 31.58 17.34
CA LEU A 380 7.06 31.28 18.77
C LEU A 380 8.25 30.37 19.14
N VAL A 381 9.48 30.88 18.97
CA VAL A 381 10.72 30.08 19.11
C VAL A 381 10.84 29.42 20.48
N ASP A 382 10.65 30.18 21.57
CA ASP A 382 10.82 29.67 22.92
C ASP A 382 9.83 28.55 23.25
N GLN A 383 8.56 28.73 22.87
CA GLN A 383 7.52 27.73 23.07
C GLN A 383 7.77 26.47 22.25
N GLY A 384 8.23 26.63 21.01
CA GLY A 384 8.62 25.51 20.16
C GLY A 384 9.76 24.68 20.77
N LEU A 385 10.78 25.34 21.34
CA LEU A 385 11.86 24.65 22.06
C LEU A 385 11.36 23.98 23.34
N MET A 386 10.42 24.60 24.07
CA MET A 386 9.77 23.95 25.21
C MET A 386 9.06 22.66 24.79
N PHE A 387 8.28 22.67 23.71
CA PHE A 387 7.62 21.46 23.20
C PHE A 387 8.63 20.41 22.71
N PHE A 388 9.68 20.82 22.00
CA PHE A 388 10.72 19.91 21.54
C PHE A 388 11.41 19.17 22.71
N ASN A 389 11.68 19.88 23.80
CA ASN A 389 12.23 19.28 25.01
C ASN A 389 11.21 18.40 25.75
N ALA A 390 9.97 18.87 25.88
CA ALA A 390 8.90 18.14 26.55
C ALA A 390 8.60 16.80 25.84
N MET A 391 8.65 16.76 24.51
CA MET A 391 8.49 15.56 23.70
C MET A 391 9.34 14.39 24.22
N LYS A 392 10.63 14.65 24.51
CA LYS A 392 11.55 13.65 25.03
C LYS A 392 11.42 13.46 26.54
N VAL A 393 11.45 14.55 27.30
CA VAL A 393 11.58 14.51 28.77
C VAL A 393 10.28 14.11 29.45
N VAL A 394 9.14 14.61 28.97
CA VAL A 394 7.82 14.41 29.59
C VAL A 394 7.08 13.24 28.95
N TYR A 395 7.14 13.12 27.62
CA TYR A 395 6.36 12.13 26.87
C TYR A 395 7.16 10.91 26.42
N GLY A 396 8.49 10.91 26.59
CA GLY A 396 9.34 9.77 26.21
C GLY A 396 9.39 9.49 24.70
N ILE A 397 9.05 10.48 23.86
CA ILE A 397 9.02 10.34 22.41
C ILE A 397 10.37 10.81 21.87
N GLU A 398 11.11 9.93 21.20
CA GLU A 398 12.41 10.30 20.65
C GLU A 398 12.25 11.16 19.38
N PRO A 399 12.91 12.34 19.29
CA PRO A 399 12.86 13.18 18.11
C PRO A 399 13.37 12.46 16.86
N ARG A 400 12.56 12.49 15.80
CA ARG A 400 12.94 12.06 14.44
C ARG A 400 13.25 13.25 13.54
N VAL A 401 13.84 12.97 12.38
CA VAL A 401 14.22 13.94 11.32
C VAL A 401 13.21 15.09 11.14
N GLN A 402 11.92 14.78 11.06
CA GLN A 402 10.84 15.77 10.88
C GLN A 402 10.77 16.81 12.00
N HIS A 403 10.98 16.41 13.26
CA HIS A 403 10.95 17.31 14.41
C HIS A 403 12.14 18.27 14.38
N TYR A 404 13.33 17.74 14.05
CA TYR A 404 14.53 18.57 13.87
C TYR A 404 14.36 19.57 12.73
N ALA A 405 13.76 19.14 11.61
CA ALA A 405 13.46 20.03 10.49
C ALA A 405 12.52 21.18 10.92
N CYS A 406 11.49 20.92 11.73
CA CYS A 406 10.62 21.97 12.26
C CYS A 406 11.36 22.97 13.16
N VAL A 407 12.30 22.52 14.00
CA VAL A 407 13.10 23.43 14.85
C VAL A 407 14.04 24.29 14.01
N VAL A 408 14.66 23.71 12.97
CA VAL A 408 15.51 24.47 12.03
C VAL A 408 14.68 25.48 11.23
N ASP A 409 13.49 25.09 10.75
CA ASP A 409 12.56 26.02 10.08
C ASP A 409 12.14 27.15 11.02
N MET A 410 11.90 26.86 12.30
CA MET A 410 11.51 27.82 13.33
C MET A 410 12.60 28.86 13.60
N TYR A 411 13.84 28.43 13.84
CA TYR A 411 14.98 29.37 13.93
C TYR A 411 15.17 30.15 12.63
N GLY A 412 14.99 29.45 11.51
CA GLY A 412 15.13 29.99 10.17
C GLY A 412 14.19 31.16 9.91
N ARG A 413 12.89 30.98 10.13
CA ARG A 413 11.85 32.02 9.96
C ARG A 413 12.01 33.19 10.94
N ALA A 414 12.57 32.93 12.12
CA ALA A 414 12.88 33.97 13.11
C ALA A 414 14.15 34.78 12.76
N GLY A 415 14.84 34.48 11.66
CA GLY A 415 16.11 35.14 11.27
C GLY A 415 17.33 34.68 12.08
N LEU A 416 17.18 33.68 12.95
CA LEU A 416 18.22 33.19 13.86
C LEU A 416 19.10 32.13 13.17
N LEU A 417 19.65 32.46 12.00
CA LEU A 417 20.40 31.52 11.14
C LEU A 417 21.63 30.90 11.85
N GLY A 418 22.30 31.66 12.71
CA GLY A 418 23.44 31.15 13.50
C GLY A 418 23.00 30.07 14.51
N ALA A 419 21.86 30.28 15.16
CA ALA A 419 21.28 29.30 16.07
C ALA A 419 20.81 28.05 15.33
N ALA A 420 20.20 28.20 14.15
CA ALA A 420 19.81 27.09 13.29
C ALA A 420 21.00 26.19 12.91
N GLU A 421 22.12 26.77 12.50
CA GLU A 421 23.35 26.02 12.19
C GLU A 421 23.96 25.35 13.42
N ALA A 422 24.01 26.07 14.54
CA ALA A 422 24.53 25.51 15.79
C ALA A 422 23.67 24.33 16.27
N PHE A 423 22.35 24.41 16.08
CA PHE A 423 21.42 23.33 16.36
C PHE A 423 21.70 22.12 15.47
N ILE A 424 21.84 22.30 14.15
CA ILE A 424 22.16 21.20 13.22
C ILE A 424 23.43 20.44 13.65
N ARG A 425 24.47 21.16 14.06
CA ARG A 425 25.73 20.55 14.52
C ARG A 425 25.58 19.72 15.81
N ARG A 426 24.57 19.99 16.62
CA ARG A 426 24.34 19.34 17.92
C ARG A 426 23.35 18.17 17.83
N MET A 427 22.69 17.98 16.68
CA MET A 427 21.73 16.89 16.52
C MET A 427 22.46 15.54 16.59
N PRO A 428 21.84 14.51 17.21
CA PRO A 428 22.40 13.17 17.27
C PRO A 428 22.22 12.39 15.95
N ILE A 429 21.60 13.01 14.94
CA ILE A 429 21.31 12.42 13.63
C ILE A 429 21.97 13.21 12.50
N THR A 430 22.27 12.52 11.40
CA THR A 430 22.73 13.16 10.17
C THR A 430 21.59 13.98 9.55
N ALA A 431 21.86 15.24 9.23
CA ALA A 431 20.89 16.13 8.61
C ALA A 431 20.57 15.68 7.18
N ASP A 432 19.29 15.53 6.87
CA ASP A 432 18.80 15.10 5.57
C ASP A 432 18.39 16.29 4.68
N SER A 433 17.89 15.97 3.49
CA SER A 433 17.42 16.96 2.51
C SER A 433 16.34 17.91 3.05
N ALA A 434 15.50 17.48 4.01
CA ALA A 434 14.45 18.31 4.60
C ALA A 434 15.03 19.35 5.57
N ILE A 435 15.97 18.95 6.45
CA ILE A 435 16.62 19.86 7.39
C ILE A 435 17.46 20.92 6.66
N TRP A 436 18.24 20.50 5.67
CA TRP A 436 19.00 21.44 4.84
C TRP A 436 18.09 22.33 3.99
N GLY A 437 16.98 21.78 3.48
CA GLY A 437 15.96 22.55 2.76
C GLY A 437 15.35 23.67 3.62
N ALA A 438 15.06 23.39 4.90
CA ALA A 438 14.56 24.39 5.83
C ALA A 438 15.57 25.54 6.04
N LEU A 439 16.85 25.21 6.25
CA LEU A 439 17.91 26.22 6.40
C LEU A 439 18.13 27.03 5.11
N LEU A 440 18.11 26.37 3.94
CA LEU A 440 18.20 27.04 2.63
C LEU A 440 17.07 28.04 2.45
N ASN A 441 15.85 27.65 2.78
CA ASN A 441 14.68 28.53 2.67
C ASN A 441 14.82 29.74 3.58
N ALA A 442 15.33 29.56 4.80
CA ALA A 442 15.59 30.64 5.73
C ALA A 442 16.67 31.62 5.22
N CYS A 443 17.81 31.11 4.74
CA CYS A 443 18.85 31.93 4.14
C CYS A 443 18.32 32.75 2.95
N ARG A 444 17.41 32.16 2.14
CA ARG A 444 16.74 32.87 1.04
C ARG A 444 15.84 34.00 1.54
N ILE A 445 15.00 33.72 2.53
CA ILE A 445 14.07 34.72 3.11
C ILE A 445 14.84 35.91 3.71
N HIS A 446 15.99 35.65 4.35
CA HIS A 446 16.79 36.67 5.02
C HIS A 446 17.97 37.21 4.20
N GLY A 447 18.07 36.85 2.90
CA GLY A 447 19.10 37.37 2.00
C GLY A 447 20.55 37.02 2.36
N ASN A 448 20.78 35.92 3.08
CA ASN A 448 22.12 35.50 3.52
C ASN A 448 22.75 34.52 2.52
N TYR A 449 23.24 35.06 1.40
CA TYR A 449 23.68 34.27 0.25
C TYR A 449 25.04 33.57 0.42
N GLU A 450 25.89 34.06 1.32
CA GLU A 450 27.25 33.54 1.53
C GLU A 450 27.27 32.10 2.06
N LYS A 451 26.19 31.67 2.72
CA LYS A 451 26.10 30.35 3.35
C LYS A 451 25.70 29.22 2.38
N PHE A 452 25.29 29.55 1.15
CA PHE A 452 24.72 28.58 0.22
C PHE A 452 25.69 27.54 -0.30
N ASP A 453 26.92 27.93 -0.67
CA ASP A 453 27.91 26.98 -1.19
C ASP A 453 28.39 25.99 -0.12
N ARG A 454 28.27 26.37 1.16
CA ARG A 454 28.53 25.45 2.27
C ARG A 454 27.38 24.48 2.46
N ILE A 455 26.13 24.94 2.40
CA ILE A 455 24.95 24.05 2.52
C ILE A 455 24.90 23.06 1.35
N ARG A 456 25.23 23.50 0.12
CA ARG A 456 25.33 22.61 -1.04
C ARG A 456 26.35 21.49 -0.84
N ARG A 457 27.53 21.81 -0.30
CA ARG A 457 28.54 20.79 0.03
C ARG A 457 28.01 19.78 1.05
N CYS A 458 27.40 20.24 2.13
CA CYS A 458 26.80 19.36 3.14
C CYS A 458 25.66 18.48 2.58
N LEU A 459 24.91 18.98 1.58
CA LEU A 459 23.87 18.20 0.89
C LEU A 459 24.45 17.08 0.04
N VAL A 460 25.54 17.35 -0.70
CA VAL A 460 26.24 16.34 -1.52
C VAL A 460 26.90 15.28 -0.66
N ASP A 461 27.49 15.67 0.47
CA ASP A 461 28.15 14.76 1.41
C ASP A 461 27.13 13.92 2.22
N GLY A 462 25.86 14.37 2.30
CA GLY A 462 24.81 13.79 3.15
C GLY A 462 23.93 12.71 2.52
N GLY A 463 24.09 12.40 1.23
CA GLY A 463 23.33 11.36 0.52
C GLY A 463 22.29 11.90 -0.49
N GLU A 464 21.22 11.13 -0.75
CA GLU A 464 20.22 11.46 -1.79
C GLU A 464 19.50 12.79 -1.51
N VAL A 465 19.58 13.72 -2.47
CA VAL A 465 18.91 15.01 -2.42
C VAL A 465 17.53 14.92 -3.09
N ASN A 466 16.49 15.41 -2.41
CA ASN A 466 15.16 15.42 -2.99
C ASN A 466 15.01 16.56 -4.03
N ILE A 467 14.10 16.38 -5.00
CA ILE A 467 13.84 17.33 -6.09
C ILE A 467 13.37 18.70 -5.56
N GLY A 468 12.65 18.75 -4.43
CA GLY A 468 12.17 20.00 -3.83
C GLY A 468 13.32 20.85 -3.27
N THR A 469 14.31 20.22 -2.63
CA THR A 469 15.52 20.87 -2.13
C THR A 469 16.38 21.38 -3.27
N LEU A 470 16.50 20.63 -4.37
CA LEU A 470 17.16 21.12 -5.60
C LEU A 470 16.41 22.28 -6.25
N ALA A 471 15.08 22.22 -6.32
CA ALA A 471 14.28 23.34 -6.86
C ALA A 471 14.50 24.62 -6.05
N LEU A 472 14.56 24.49 -4.72
CA LEU A 472 14.85 25.60 -3.83
C LEU A 472 16.27 26.15 -4.04
N LEU A 473 17.26 25.26 -4.19
CA LEU A 473 18.65 25.64 -4.50
C LEU A 473 18.76 26.36 -5.85
N CYS A 474 18.05 25.87 -6.87
CA CYS A 474 17.95 26.50 -8.18
C CYS A 474 17.39 27.92 -8.03
N ASN A 475 16.23 28.08 -7.39
CA ASN A 475 15.59 29.39 -7.19
C ASN A 475 16.50 30.38 -6.45
N VAL A 476 17.26 29.88 -5.48
CA VAL A 476 18.24 30.67 -4.72
C VAL A 476 19.37 31.18 -5.61
N TYR A 477 19.96 30.32 -6.45
CA TYR A 477 20.99 30.75 -7.40
C TYR A 477 20.45 31.76 -8.41
N THR A 478 19.22 31.58 -8.87
CA THR A 478 18.54 32.56 -9.72
C THR A 478 18.39 33.92 -9.01
N SER A 479 17.98 33.94 -7.74
CA SER A 479 17.82 35.18 -6.97
C SER A 479 19.13 35.90 -6.60
N SER A 480 20.27 35.25 -6.83
CA SER A 480 21.61 35.81 -6.58
C SER A 480 22.41 36.01 -7.87
N ASP A 481 21.74 36.05 -9.02
CA ASP A 481 22.31 36.22 -10.37
C ASP A 481 23.37 35.17 -10.76
N ARG A 482 23.39 34.02 -10.09
CA ARG A 482 24.29 32.88 -10.38
C ARG A 482 23.64 31.90 -11.34
N TRP A 483 23.35 32.37 -12.56
CA TRP A 483 22.62 31.61 -13.59
C TRP A 483 23.29 30.28 -13.98
N ASP A 484 24.62 30.24 -14.05
CA ASP A 484 25.35 29.01 -14.38
C ASP A 484 25.17 27.89 -13.35
N ASP A 485 25.10 28.25 -12.06
CA ASP A 485 24.87 27.28 -11.00
C ASP A 485 23.41 26.83 -10.94
N ALA A 486 22.46 27.73 -11.24
CA ALA A 486 21.05 27.39 -11.36
C ALA A 486 20.80 26.38 -12.49
N ASN A 487 21.45 26.55 -13.65
CA ASN A 487 21.32 25.64 -14.79
C ASN A 487 21.85 24.24 -14.46
N LYS A 488 23.03 24.12 -13.80
CA LYS A 488 23.56 22.82 -13.35
C LYS A 488 22.59 22.06 -12.45
N VAL A 489 21.92 22.78 -11.54
CA VAL A 489 20.92 22.18 -10.63
C VAL A 489 19.66 21.76 -11.39
N ARG A 490 19.24 22.52 -12.40
CA ARG A 490 18.10 22.17 -13.26
C ARG A 490 18.36 20.90 -14.07
N ASP A 491 19.55 20.73 -14.62
CA ASP A 491 19.96 19.51 -15.34
C ASP A 491 19.93 18.27 -14.41
N GLU A 492 20.38 18.43 -13.17
CA GLU A 492 20.33 17.38 -12.14
C GLU A 492 18.88 17.01 -11.76
N MET A 493 18.00 18.01 -11.66
CA MET A 493 16.57 17.80 -11.43
C MET A 493 15.89 17.05 -12.58
N GLU A 494 16.21 17.37 -13.83
CA GLU A 494 15.64 16.68 -15.02
C GLU A 494 16.02 15.20 -15.03
N ARG A 495 17.31 14.90 -14.82
CA ARG A 495 17.82 13.53 -14.72
C ARG A 495 17.17 12.73 -13.58
N MET A 496 16.74 13.38 -12.49
CA MET A 496 15.97 12.74 -11.42
C MET A 496 14.48 12.60 -11.71
N ARG A 497 13.86 13.57 -12.41
CA ARG A 497 12.45 13.51 -12.84
C ARG A 497 12.19 12.39 -13.84
N GLU A 498 13.15 12.07 -14.70
CA GLU A 498 13.06 10.91 -15.60
C GLU A 498 12.96 9.57 -14.83
N LYS A 499 13.40 9.53 -13.57
CA LYS A 499 13.31 8.34 -12.69
C LYS A 499 12.06 8.30 -11.79
N LYS A 500 11.32 9.40 -11.59
CA LYS A 500 10.15 9.46 -10.68
C LYS A 500 9.03 10.30 -11.29
N MET A 501 7.81 9.75 -11.41
CA MET A 501 6.66 10.45 -11.99
C MET A 501 6.39 11.80 -11.30
N ALA A 502 6.10 12.82 -12.10
CA ALA A 502 5.85 14.19 -11.67
C ALA A 502 4.53 14.31 -10.90
N GLY A 503 4.56 15.01 -9.76
CA GLY A 503 3.36 15.54 -9.10
C GLY A 503 3.12 16.97 -9.55
N CYS A 504 1.87 17.29 -9.89
CA CYS A 504 1.41 18.63 -10.26
C CYS A 504 0.53 19.20 -9.14
N SER A 505 0.58 20.51 -8.88
CA SER A 505 -0.43 21.22 -8.08
C SER A 505 -1.22 22.16 -8.98
N TRP A 506 -2.54 22.15 -8.85
CA TRP A 506 -3.44 23.11 -9.51
C TRP A 506 -3.99 24.09 -8.48
N ILE A 507 -4.11 25.36 -8.86
CA ILE A 507 -4.82 26.39 -8.08
C ILE A 507 -6.18 26.53 -8.75
N GLU A 508 -7.25 26.17 -8.03
CA GLU A 508 -8.62 26.45 -8.47
C GLU A 508 -8.86 27.96 -8.33
N ALA A 509 -9.02 28.64 -9.47
CA ALA A 509 -9.51 30.02 -9.47
C ALA A 509 -11.04 29.98 -9.52
N GLU A 510 -11.69 30.52 -8.49
CA GLU A 510 -13.13 30.76 -8.50
C GLU A 510 -13.48 31.66 -9.69
N LYS A 511 -14.27 31.13 -10.64
CA LYS A 511 -14.95 31.97 -11.62
C LYS A 511 -16.14 32.61 -10.91
N GLN A 512 -16.02 33.90 -10.59
CA GLN A 512 -17.20 34.70 -10.26
C GLN A 512 -18.09 34.84 -11.52
N PRO A 513 -19.42 34.88 -11.34
CA PRO A 513 -20.41 34.74 -12.41
C PRO A 513 -20.39 35.87 -13.46
#